data_AF-A0A8K1FVC2-F1
#
_entry.id   AF-A0A8K1FVC2-F1
#
_cell.length_a   1.000
_cell.length_b   1.000
_cell.length_c   1.000
_cell.angle_alpha   90.00
_cell.angle_beta   90.00
_cell.angle_gamma   90.00
#
_symmetry.space_group_name_H-M   'P 1'
#
loop_
_entity.id
_entity.type
_entity.pdbx_description
1 polymer ?
#
loop_
_entity_poly.entity_id
_entity_poly.type
_entity_poly.pdbx_seq_one_letter_code
_entity_poly.pdbx_strand_id
1 'polypeptide(L)'
;MVDLHGVKVASFLVEGQELICLPQVFDLFLKHLVGGLHTVYTKLKRLDISPVVCTVEQVRILRGLGAIQPGVNRCKLITRKDFETLYNDCTNA
;
A
#
# COMPACT_ATOMS: atom_id res chain seq x y z
N MET A 1 -12.61 -3.83 -1.31
CA MET A 1 -12.32 -2.58 -2.04
C MET A 1 -12.83 -1.43 -1.20
N VAL A 2 -12.06 -0.34 -1.10
CA VAL A 2 -12.39 0.87 -0.32
C VAL A 2 -12.14 2.12 -1.16
N ASP A 3 -12.75 3.23 -0.76
CA ASP A 3 -12.47 4.53 -1.36
C ASP A 3 -11.26 5.20 -0.71
N LEU A 4 -10.32 5.68 -1.53
CA LEU A 4 -9.17 6.47 -1.11
C LEU A 4 -8.92 7.56 -2.15
N HIS A 5 -9.10 8.81 -1.74
CA HIS A 5 -8.97 9.99 -2.61
C HIS A 5 -9.79 9.86 -3.91
N GLY A 6 -11.00 9.27 -3.84
CA GLY A 6 -11.87 9.09 -5.01
C GLY A 6 -11.53 7.90 -5.91
N VAL A 7 -10.54 7.08 -5.55
CA VAL A 7 -10.14 5.87 -6.30
C VAL A 7 -10.44 4.61 -5.47
N LYS A 8 -10.88 3.54 -6.14
CA LYS A 8 -11.11 2.24 -5.50
C LYS A 8 -9.80 1.47 -5.33
N VAL A 9 -9.48 1.12 -4.08
CA VAL A 9 -8.26 0.40 -3.69
C VAL A 9 -8.62 -0.95 -3.06
N ALA A 10 -7.84 -1.99 -3.33
CA ALA A 10 -8.03 -3.30 -2.70
C ALA A 10 -7.67 -3.26 -1.22
N SER A 11 -8.46 -3.95 -0.41
CA SER A 11 -8.36 -3.96 1.04
C SER A 11 -8.65 -5.33 1.62
N PHE A 12 -8.13 -5.57 2.83
CA PHE A 12 -8.45 -6.72 3.66
C PHE A 12 -8.76 -6.26 5.09
N LEU A 13 -9.62 -7.00 5.77
CA LEU A 13 -9.80 -6.91 7.22
C LEU A 13 -8.83 -7.90 7.88
N VAL A 14 -7.85 -7.40 8.62
CA VAL A 14 -6.88 -8.24 9.36
C VAL A 14 -6.98 -7.82 10.82
N GLU A 15 -7.31 -8.77 11.70
CA GLU A 15 -7.44 -8.54 13.15
C GLU A 15 -8.37 -7.36 13.50
N GLY A 16 -9.46 -7.20 12.73
CA GLY A 16 -10.42 -6.11 12.93
C GLY A 16 -10.00 -4.75 12.35
N GLN A 17 -8.81 -4.65 11.78
CA GLN A 17 -8.29 -3.44 11.13
C GLN A 17 -8.40 -3.55 9.61
N GLU A 18 -8.91 -2.50 8.96
CA GLU A 18 -8.94 -2.42 7.50
C GLU A 18 -7.59 -1.91 6.97
N LEU A 19 -6.93 -2.75 6.17
CA LEU A 19 -5.67 -2.41 5.51
C LEU A 19 -5.83 -2.42 3.99
N ILE A 20 -5.08 -1.56 3.33
CA ILE A 20 -5.05 -1.37 1.87
C ILE A 20 -3.73 -1.87 1.28
N CYS A 21 -3.75 -2.23 0.00
CA CYS A 21 -2.57 -2.70 -0.72
C CYS A 21 -1.53 -1.59 -0.93
N LEU A 22 -0.36 -1.70 -0.28
CA LEU A 22 0.69 -0.68 -0.34
C LEU A 22 1.27 -0.48 -1.76
N PRO A 23 1.63 -1.53 -2.53
CA PRO A 23 2.08 -1.36 -3.91
C PRO A 23 1.04 -0.67 -4.80
N GLN A 24 -0.25 -0.97 -4.61
CA GLN A 24 -1.33 -0.37 -5.38
C GLN A 24 -1.41 1.14 -5.14
N VAL A 25 -1.43 1.57 -3.87
CA VAL A 25 -1.49 3.01 -3.56
C VAL A 25 -0.19 3.74 -3.89
N PHE A 26 0.95 3.04 -3.88
CA PHE A 26 2.18 3.58 -4.46
C PHE A 26 2.00 3.89 -5.95
N ASP A 27 1.51 2.93 -6.74
CA ASP A 27 1.34 3.10 -8.19
C ASP A 27 0.29 4.17 -8.54
N LEU A 28 -0.75 4.32 -7.71
CA LEU A 28 -1.81 5.31 -7.93
C LEU A 28 -1.39 6.73 -7.55
N PHE A 29 -0.70 6.90 -6.42
CA PHE A 29 -0.55 8.21 -5.79
C PHE A 29 0.90 8.67 -5.60
N LEU A 30 1.87 7.74 -5.52
CA LEU A 30 3.24 8.08 -5.09
C LEU A 30 4.30 7.87 -6.17
N LYS A 31 4.04 7.08 -7.22
CA LYS A 31 5.06 6.68 -8.21
C LYS A 31 5.77 7.84 -8.92
N HIS A 32 5.15 9.02 -8.95
CA HIS A 32 5.72 10.24 -9.53
C HIS A 32 6.34 11.18 -8.50
N LEU A 33 6.13 10.93 -7.21
CA LEU A 33 6.64 11.73 -6.09
C LEU A 33 7.92 11.12 -5.50
N VAL A 34 8.11 9.80 -5.64
CA VAL A 34 9.27 9.09 -5.08
C VAL A 34 9.88 8.13 -6.11
N GLY A 35 11.19 7.88 -5.98
CA GLY A 35 11.98 7.07 -6.93
C GLY A 35 11.68 5.55 -6.93
N GLY A 36 10.59 5.11 -6.30
CA GLY A 36 10.16 3.72 -6.29
C GLY A 36 9.68 3.21 -4.93
N LEU A 37 9.14 1.98 -4.95
CA LEU A 37 8.61 1.32 -3.74
C LEU A 37 9.70 1.08 -2.67
N HIS A 38 10.98 1.00 -3.05
CA HIS A 38 12.08 0.93 -2.09
C HIS A 38 12.16 2.19 -1.21
N THR A 39 12.06 3.37 -1.81
CA THR A 39 12.03 4.66 -1.08
C THR A 39 10.83 4.74 -0.15
N VAL A 40 9.67 4.21 -0.56
CA VAL A 40 8.50 4.09 0.31
C VAL A 40 8.81 3.29 1.56
N TYR A 41 9.46 2.12 1.45
CA TYR A 41 9.84 1.32 2.61
C TYR A 41 10.83 2.05 3.54
N THR A 42 11.77 2.81 2.99
CA THR A 42 12.69 3.64 3.78
C THR A 42 11.96 4.74 4.54
N LYS A 43 11.01 5.43 3.89
CA LYS A 43 10.17 6.45 4.54
C LYS A 43 9.31 5.84 5.65
N LEU A 44 8.66 4.70 5.39
CA LEU A 44 7.87 3.98 6.40
C LEU A 44 8.70 3.64 7.65
N LYS A 45 9.95 3.17 7.46
CA LYS A 45 10.87 2.92 8.58
C LYS A 45 11.18 4.19 9.38
N ARG A 46 11.40 5.33 8.72
CA ARG A 46 11.66 6.61 9.40
C ARG A 46 10.43 7.14 10.15
N LEU A 47 9.23 6.88 9.63
CA LEU A 47 7.96 7.27 10.24
C LEU A 47 7.48 6.30 11.33
N ASP A 48 8.27 5.27 11.65
CA ASP A 48 7.92 4.19 12.58
C ASP A 48 6.62 3.45 12.20
N ILE A 49 6.39 3.27 10.90
CA ILE A 49 5.24 2.56 10.35
C ILE A 49 5.67 1.17 9.88
N SER A 50 5.07 0.14 10.47
CA SER A 50 5.33 -1.26 10.13
C SER A 50 4.19 -1.86 9.30
N PRO A 51 4.33 -1.97 7.96
CA PRO A 51 3.29 -2.58 7.12
C PRO A 51 3.22 -4.10 7.31
N VAL A 52 2.00 -4.65 7.19
CA VAL A 52 1.71 -6.09 7.35
C VAL A 52 2.11 -6.85 6.09
N VAL A 53 2.78 -7.99 6.24
CA VAL A 53 3.13 -8.84 5.09
C VAL A 53 1.91 -9.64 4.65
N CYS A 54 1.59 -9.61 3.36
CA CYS A 54 0.48 -10.40 2.83
C CYS A 54 0.76 -11.91 2.93
N THR A 55 -0.28 -12.70 3.19
CA THR A 55 -0.26 -14.15 2.97
C THR A 55 -0.19 -14.49 1.48
N VAL A 56 0.19 -15.72 1.14
CA VAL A 56 0.18 -16.21 -0.25
C VAL A 56 -1.20 -16.05 -0.89
N GLU A 57 -2.27 -16.30 -0.13
CA GLU A 57 -3.63 -16.17 -0.63
C GLU A 57 -4.03 -14.72 -0.86
N GLN A 58 -3.68 -13.81 0.05
CA GLN A 58 -3.90 -12.37 -0.17
C GLN A 58 -3.17 -11.86 -1.42
N VAL A 59 -1.94 -12.32 -1.68
CA VAL A 59 -1.21 -11.97 -2.91
C VAL A 59 -1.94 -12.48 -4.16
N ARG A 60 -2.47 -13.71 -4.14
CA ARG A 60 -3.25 -14.27 -5.25
C ARG A 60 -4.50 -13.43 -5.53
N ILE A 61 -5.26 -13.10 -4.49
CA ILE A 61 -6.46 -12.27 -4.59
C ILE A 61 -6.12 -10.89 -5.17
N LEU A 62 -5.06 -10.23 -4.67
CA LEU A 62 -4.64 -8.93 -5.19
C LEU A 62 -4.26 -8.95 -6.67
N ARG A 63 -3.58 -10.01 -7.14
CA ARG A 63 -3.31 -10.21 -8.57
C ARG A 63 -4.60 -10.40 -9.37
N GLY A 64 -5.53 -11.22 -8.87
CA GLY A 64 -6.82 -11.46 -9.52
C GLY A 64 -7.67 -10.19 -9.65
N LEU A 65 -7.53 -9.26 -8.70
CA LEU A 65 -8.18 -7.94 -8.73
C LEU A 65 -7.44 -6.90 -9.58
N GLY A 66 -6.26 -7.22 -10.12
CA GLY A 66 -5.41 -6.26 -10.82
C GLY A 66 -4.80 -5.18 -9.92
N ALA A 67 -4.83 -5.36 -8.60
CA ALA A 67 -4.24 -4.41 -7.65
C ALA A 67 -2.70 -4.42 -7.67
N ILE A 68 -2.12 -5.54 -8.09
CA ILE A 68 -0.67 -5.73 -8.29
C ILE A 68 -0.42 -6.51 -9.58
N GLN A 69 0.74 -6.31 -10.20
CA GLN A 69 1.10 -6.99 -11.45
C GLN A 69 1.19 -8.53 -11.29
N PRO A 70 0.93 -9.32 -12.35
CA PRO A 70 0.95 -10.78 -12.29
C PRO A 70 2.25 -11.40 -11.76
N GLY A 71 3.40 -10.79 -12.01
CA GLY A 71 4.71 -11.27 -11.53
C GLY A 71 5.01 -10.98 -10.06
N VAL A 72 4.16 -10.20 -9.36
CA VAL A 72 4.39 -9.81 -7.96
C VAL A 72 4.06 -10.98 -7.03
N ASN A 73 5.05 -11.44 -6.27
CA ASN A 73 4.90 -12.54 -5.31
C ASN A 73 5.07 -12.11 -3.84
N ARG A 74 5.36 -10.83 -3.59
CA ARG A 74 5.46 -10.26 -2.25
C ARG A 74 4.72 -8.93 -2.23
N CYS A 75 3.79 -8.79 -1.31
CA CYS A 75 3.01 -7.57 -1.12
C CYS A 75 2.95 -7.26 0.37
N LYS A 76 2.77 -5.98 0.69
CA LYS A 76 2.46 -5.54 2.06
C LYS A 76 1.17 -4.73 2.08
N LEU A 77 0.50 -4.72 3.23
CA LEU A 77 -0.68 -3.94 3.52
C LEU A 77 -0.36 -2.86 4.54
N ILE A 78 -1.07 -1.74 4.48
CA ILE A 78 -0.92 -0.60 5.38
C ILE A 78 -2.30 -0.07 5.75
N THR A 79 -2.47 0.57 6.91
CA THR A 79 -3.76 1.21 7.22
C THR A 79 -3.96 2.46 6.36
N ARG A 80 -5.21 2.90 6.17
CA ARG A 80 -5.49 4.17 5.49
C ARG A 80 -4.83 5.35 6.21
N LYS A 81 -4.89 5.37 7.54
CA LYS A 81 -4.26 6.41 8.38
C LYS A 81 -2.76 6.50 8.13
N ASP A 82 -2.07 5.37 8.13
CA ASP A 82 -0.62 5.33 7.92
C ASP A 82 -0.24 5.70 6.48
N PHE A 83 -1.09 5.36 5.51
CA PHE A 83 -0.92 5.83 4.14
C PHE A 83 -1.04 7.36 4.04
N GLU A 84 -1.99 8.01 4.73
CA GLU A 84 -2.07 9.47 4.74
C GLU A 84 -0.81 10.11 5.35
N THR A 85 -0.26 9.52 6.41
CA THR A 85 1.02 9.96 7.00
C THR A 85 2.16 9.87 5.97
N LEU A 86 2.27 8.72 5.28
CA LEU A 86 3.26 8.53 4.21
C LEU A 86 3.04 9.50 3.04
N TYR A 87 1.79 9.72 2.63
CA TYR A 87 1.43 10.59 1.53
C TYR A 87 1.86 12.03 1.80
N ASN A 88 1.49 12.56 2.98
CA ASN A 88 1.91 13.89 3.42
C ASN A 88 3.45 14.03 3.48
N ASP A 89 4.16 12.98 3.90
CA ASP A 89 5.63 12.95 3.91
C ASP A 89 6.26 12.92 2.50
N CYS A 90 5.50 12.50 1.49
CA CYS A 90 5.95 12.51 0.10
C CYS A 90 5.61 13.84 -0.61
N THR A 91 4.59 14.57 -0.15
CA THR A 91 4.12 15.80 -0.81
C THR A 91 4.60 17.09 -0.15
N ASN A 92 4.88 17.09 1.15
CA ASN A 92 5.21 18.30 1.92
C ASN A 92 6.70 18.39 2.29
N ALA A 93 7.59 17.75 1.53
CA ALA A 93 9.04 17.75 1.73
C ALA A 93 9.73 18.73 0.77
#